data_AF-C4LVI1-F1
#
_entry.id   AF-C4LVI1-F1
#
_cell.length_a   1.000
_cell.length_b   1.000
_cell.length_c   1.000
_cell.angle_alpha   90.00
_cell.angle_beta   90.00
_cell.angle_gamma   90.00
#
_symmetry.space_group_name_H-M   'P 1'
#
loop_
_entity.id
_entity.type
_entity.pdbx_description
1 polymer ?
#
loop_
_entity_poly.entity_id
_entity_poly.type
_entity_poly.pdbx_seq_one_letter_code
_entity_poly.pdbx_strand_id
1 'polypeptide(L)'
;MSEKQQNDIEWVSPIPLVPTDEMLKDPSFEPLDPAAYLHTLHQQTTCCASALDDYIAKIQVFLQNCSDATSKSTEIHKASTNQVLLSVLDYSDSVDQLLNRFSQIEQSVAGLAELNAEVRAVRSICTSTLL
;
A
#
# COMPACT_ATOMS: atom_id res chain seq x y z
N MET A 1 -15.58 19.38 28.92
CA MET A 1 -15.94 18.61 27.70
C MET A 1 -14.94 19.00 26.65
N SER A 2 -14.09 18.08 26.20
CA SER A 2 -13.10 18.35 25.15
C SER A 2 -13.22 17.23 24.13
N GLU A 3 -13.58 17.61 22.92
CA GLU A 3 -13.89 16.73 21.80
C GLU A 3 -12.65 15.89 21.43
N LYS A 4 -12.83 14.57 21.43
CA LYS A 4 -11.89 13.65 20.78
C LYS A 4 -11.97 13.93 19.28
N GLN A 5 -10.94 14.53 18.70
CA GLN A 5 -10.68 14.39 17.27
C GLN A 5 -10.32 12.92 17.01
N GLN A 6 -11.34 12.13 16.75
CA GLN A 6 -11.19 10.83 16.13
C GLN A 6 -10.66 11.12 14.72
N ASN A 7 -9.40 10.77 14.45
CA ASN A 7 -8.90 10.72 13.08
C ASN A 7 -9.74 9.65 12.36
N ASP A 8 -10.76 10.08 11.63
CA ASP A 8 -11.53 9.24 10.71
C ASP A 8 -10.62 8.86 9.54
N ILE A 9 -9.73 7.89 9.78
CA ILE A 9 -9.10 7.14 8.71
C ILE A 9 -10.21 6.23 8.19
N GLU A 10 -10.81 6.61 7.06
CA GLU A 10 -11.73 5.76 6.33
C GLU A 10 -10.95 4.53 5.87
N TRP A 11 -11.07 3.45 6.64
CA TRP A 11 -10.51 2.15 6.28
C TRP A 11 -11.27 1.65 5.05
N VAL A 12 -10.73 1.92 3.87
CA VAL A 12 -11.23 1.35 2.62
C VAL A 12 -11.24 -0.16 2.82
N SER A 13 -12.42 -0.79 2.72
CA SER A 13 -12.55 -2.24 2.89
C SER A 13 -11.49 -2.95 2.04
N PRO A 14 -10.82 -3.99 2.57
CA PRO A 14 -9.85 -4.73 1.79
C PRO A 14 -10.55 -5.25 0.54
N ILE A 15 -10.09 -4.79 -0.63
CA ILE A 15 -10.47 -5.45 -1.88
C ILE A 15 -10.02 -6.91 -1.71
N PRO A 16 -10.88 -7.91 -2.00
CA PRO A 16 -10.50 -9.31 -1.85
C PRO A 16 -9.18 -9.54 -2.58
N LEU A 17 -8.12 -9.85 -1.81
CA LEU A 17 -6.73 -9.81 -2.29
C LEU A 17 -6.46 -10.83 -3.41
N VAL A 18 -7.36 -11.81 -3.60
CA VAL A 18 -7.38 -12.78 -4.68
C VAL A 18 -8.85 -13.20 -4.88
N PRO A 19 -9.39 -13.19 -6.12
CA PRO A 19 -10.70 -13.78 -6.40
C PRO A 19 -10.72 -15.25 -5.97
N THR A 20 -11.73 -15.68 -5.22
CA THR A 20 -11.84 -17.09 -4.83
C THR A 20 -12.21 -17.96 -6.04
N ASP A 21 -11.92 -19.25 -5.98
CA ASP A 21 -12.33 -20.22 -7.01
C ASP A 21 -13.86 -20.23 -7.26
N GLU A 22 -14.66 -19.77 -6.31
CA GLU A 22 -16.11 -19.59 -6.48
C GLU A 22 -16.44 -18.33 -7.29
N MET A 23 -15.73 -17.23 -7.05
CA MET A 23 -15.88 -15.99 -7.82
C MET A 23 -15.48 -16.20 -9.28
N LEU A 24 -14.44 -16.98 -9.55
CA LEU A 24 -13.99 -17.31 -10.92
C LEU A 24 -14.96 -18.21 -11.70
N LYS A 25 -15.91 -18.87 -11.02
CA LYS A 25 -16.94 -19.72 -11.65
C LYS A 25 -18.21 -18.94 -11.98
N ASP A 26 -18.37 -17.73 -11.46
CA ASP A 26 -19.51 -16.87 -11.75
C ASP A 26 -19.33 -16.25 -13.15
N PRO A 27 -20.22 -16.53 -14.12
CA PRO A 27 -20.13 -15.96 -15.46
C PRO A 27 -20.38 -14.44 -15.50
N SER A 28 -20.88 -13.85 -14.42
CA SER A 28 -21.00 -12.39 -14.22
C SER A 28 -19.77 -11.77 -13.55
N PHE A 29 -18.78 -12.56 -13.16
CA PHE A 29 -17.51 -12.07 -12.64
C PHE A 29 -16.72 -11.41 -13.77
N GLU A 30 -16.76 -10.09 -13.82
CA GLU A 30 -15.81 -9.33 -14.63
C GLU A 30 -14.44 -9.44 -13.96
N PRO A 31 -13.41 -9.98 -14.66
CA PRO A 31 -12.07 -10.00 -14.10
C PRO A 31 -11.66 -8.56 -13.79
N LEU A 32 -11.32 -8.30 -12.52
CA LEU A 32 -10.77 -7.03 -12.11
C LEU A 32 -9.67 -6.63 -13.09
N ASP A 33 -9.79 -5.45 -13.70
CA ASP A 33 -8.73 -4.89 -14.54
C ASP A 33 -7.43 -4.93 -13.73
N PRO A 34 -6.44 -5.76 -14.11
CA PRO A 34 -5.24 -5.96 -13.33
C PRO A 34 -4.49 -4.64 -13.09
N ALA A 35 -4.59 -3.67 -14.01
CA ALA A 35 -4.01 -2.36 -13.85
C ALA A 35 -4.74 -1.54 -12.77
N ALA A 36 -6.09 -1.50 -12.82
CA ALA A 36 -6.90 -0.81 -11.82
C ALA A 36 -6.75 -1.43 -10.41
N TYR A 37 -6.67 -2.76 -10.34
CA TYR A 37 -6.44 -3.47 -9.09
C TYR A 37 -5.06 -3.14 -8.48
N LEU A 38 -4.01 -3.23 -9.29
CA LEU A 38 -2.65 -2.91 -8.89
C LEU A 38 -2.53 -1.45 -8.42
N HIS A 39 -3.14 -0.53 -9.16
CA HIS A 39 -3.19 0.89 -8.79
C HIS A 39 -3.88 1.11 -7.45
N THR A 40 -4.97 0.39 -7.18
CA THR A 40 -5.67 0.51 -5.90
C THR A 40 -4.84 -0.02 -4.74
N LEU A 41 -4.17 -1.16 -4.90
CA LEU A 41 -3.25 -1.68 -3.90
C LEU A 41 -2.07 -0.73 -3.64
N HIS A 42 -1.52 -0.13 -4.70
CA HIS A 42 -0.47 0.88 -4.58
C HIS A 42 -0.97 2.07 -3.77
N GLN A 43 -2.13 2.63 -4.11
CA GLN A 43 -2.73 3.76 -3.38
C GLN A 43 -2.99 3.43 -1.90
N GLN A 44 -3.58 2.27 -1.60
CA GLN A 44 -3.83 1.84 -0.22
C GLN A 44 -2.52 1.73 0.57
N THR A 45 -1.48 1.18 -0.04
CA THR A 45 -0.16 1.05 0.58
C THR A 45 0.47 2.41 0.84
N THR A 46 0.31 3.38 -0.05
CA THR A 46 0.78 4.77 0.13
C THR A 46 0.08 5.44 1.31
N CYS A 47 -1.22 5.22 1.47
CA CYS A 47 -1.96 5.69 2.65
C CYS A 47 -1.42 5.05 3.95
N CYS A 48 -1.13 3.76 3.94
CA CYS A 48 -0.51 3.08 5.09
C CYS A 48 0.87 3.67 5.44
N ALA A 49 1.72 3.95 4.43
CA ALA A 49 3.02 4.58 4.64
C ALA A 49 2.88 5.94 5.34
N SER A 50 1.94 6.77 4.87
CA SER A 50 1.66 8.09 5.46
C SER A 50 1.17 7.99 6.91
N ALA A 51 0.37 6.97 7.22
CA ALA A 51 -0.07 6.70 8.59
C ALA A 51 1.09 6.24 9.49
N LEU A 52 2.03 5.44 8.98
CA LEU A 52 3.23 5.04 9.71
C LEU A 52 4.12 6.23 10.06
N ASP A 53 4.31 7.16 9.13
CA ASP A 53 5.07 8.39 9.38
C ASP A 53 4.47 9.20 10.55
N ASP A 54 3.15 9.33 10.60
CA ASP A 54 2.46 10.00 11.70
C ASP A 54 2.64 9.25 13.04
N TYR A 55 2.58 7.91 13.03
CA TYR A 55 2.88 7.11 14.22
C TYR A 55 4.32 7.27 14.69
N ILE A 56 5.29 7.24 13.78
CA ILE A 56 6.72 7.46 14.08
C ILE A 56 6.90 8.83 14.74
N ALA A 57 6.33 9.89 14.16
CA ALA A 57 6.42 11.23 14.71
C ALA A 57 5.81 11.33 16.12
N LYS A 58 4.63 10.74 16.34
CA LYS A 58 3.97 10.71 17.66
C LYS A 58 4.81 9.97 18.70
N ILE A 59 5.41 8.84 18.33
CA ILE A 59 6.28 8.07 19.21
C ILE A 59 7.53 8.88 19.58
N GLN A 60 8.16 9.54 18.61
CA GLN A 60 9.32 10.40 18.84
C GLN A 60 8.99 11.57 19.78
N VAL A 61 7.86 12.24 19.59
CA VAL A 61 7.39 13.31 20.50
C VAL A 61 7.19 12.78 21.92
N PHE A 62 6.57 11.61 22.07
CA PHE A 62 6.41 10.99 23.39
C PHE A 62 7.77 10.71 24.06
N LEU A 63 8.70 10.10 23.33
CA LEU A 63 10.03 9.79 23.84
C LEU A 63 10.81 11.04 24.24
N GLN A 64 10.66 12.12 23.47
CA GLN A 64 11.25 13.43 23.78
C GLN A 64 10.66 14.01 25.06
N ASN A 65 9.34 13.95 25.24
CA ASN A 65 8.68 14.43 26.46
C ASN A 65 9.05 13.61 27.70
N CYS A 66 9.47 12.36 27.52
CA CYS A 66 9.97 11.50 28.59
C CYS A 66 11.48 11.64 28.85
N SER A 67 12.22 12.50 28.15
CA SER A 67 13.69 12.59 28.28
C SER A 67 14.16 12.97 29.68
N ASP A 68 13.40 13.85 30.34
CA ASP A 68 13.81 14.50 31.60
C ASP A 68 13.16 13.86 32.83
N ALA A 69 12.29 12.87 32.63
CA ALA A 69 11.59 12.19 33.70
C ALA A 69 12.45 11.05 34.28
N THR A 70 12.83 11.19 35.55
CA THR A 70 13.76 10.26 36.25
C THR A 70 13.06 9.16 37.04
N SER A 71 11.76 8.94 36.83
CA SER A 71 11.04 7.88 37.53
C SER A 71 11.38 6.51 36.91
N LYS A 72 11.57 5.48 37.74
CA LYS A 72 11.80 4.11 37.28
C LYS A 72 10.70 3.60 36.33
N SER A 73 9.46 4.03 36.55
CA SER A 73 8.34 3.73 35.66
C SER A 73 8.51 4.39 34.28
N THR A 74 8.97 5.64 34.25
CA THR A 74 9.23 6.37 33.00
C THR A 74 10.38 5.76 32.21
N GLU A 75 11.44 5.30 32.86
CA GLU A 75 12.55 4.60 32.20
C GLU A 75 12.10 3.30 31.52
N ILE A 76 11.26 2.50 32.19
CA ILE A 76 10.70 1.26 31.63
C ILE A 76 9.81 1.57 30.42
N HIS A 77 8.92 2.56 30.53
CA HIS A 77 8.07 2.96 29.41
C HIS A 77 8.89 3.51 28.24
N LYS A 78 9.92 4.32 28.48
CA LYS A 78 10.83 4.82 27.44
C LYS A 78 11.53 3.69 26.71
N ALA A 79 12.07 2.70 27.42
CA ALA A 79 12.72 1.55 26.81
C ALA A 79 11.75 0.74 25.93
N SER A 80 10.55 0.46 26.45
CA SER A 80 9.50 -0.25 25.70
C SER A 80 9.06 0.55 24.45
N THR A 81 8.82 1.85 24.58
CA THR A 81 8.43 2.70 23.47
C THR A 81 9.53 2.85 22.43
N ASN A 82 10.81 2.88 22.82
CA ASN A 82 11.94 2.83 21.90
C ASN A 82 11.95 1.53 21.09
N GLN A 83 11.65 0.39 21.72
CA GLN A 83 11.55 -0.88 21.01
C GLN A 83 10.40 -0.86 19.99
N VAL A 84 9.25 -0.31 20.37
CA VAL A 84 8.12 -0.11 19.43
C VAL A 84 8.53 0.78 18.28
N LEU A 85 9.24 1.89 18.52
CA LEU A 85 9.73 2.78 17.47
C LEU A 85 10.61 2.02 16.45
N LEU A 86 11.55 1.21 16.92
CA LEU A 86 12.40 0.41 16.04
C LEU A 86 11.58 -0.56 15.19
N SER A 87 10.61 -1.26 15.78
CA SER A 87 9.74 -2.17 15.02
C SER A 87 8.85 -1.44 14.00
N VAL A 88 8.38 -0.23 14.31
CA VAL A 88 7.61 0.58 13.37
C VAL A 88 8.49 1.09 12.22
N LEU A 89 9.74 1.47 12.50
CA LEU A 89 10.71 1.86 11.46
C LEU A 89 11.03 0.69 10.53
N ASP A 90 11.30 -0.50 11.06
CA ASP A 90 11.54 -1.70 10.25
C ASP A 90 10.33 -2.04 9.35
N TYR A 91 9.12 -1.85 9.88
CA TYR A 91 7.89 -2.04 9.10
C TYR A 91 7.72 -0.97 8.02
N SER A 92 8.06 0.29 8.32
CA SER A 92 8.07 1.40 7.34
C SER A 92 9.00 1.09 6.16
N ASP A 93 10.22 0.63 6.43
CA ASP A 93 11.18 0.25 5.39
C ASP A 93 10.63 -0.88 4.49
N SER A 94 9.86 -1.80 5.07
CA SER A 94 9.22 -2.89 4.32
C SER A 94 8.08 -2.38 3.43
N VAL A 95 7.31 -1.39 3.90
CA VAL A 95 6.26 -0.73 3.13
C VAL A 95 6.85 0.07 1.97
N ASP A 96 7.96 0.78 2.17
CA ASP A 96 8.66 1.51 1.10
C ASP A 96 9.18 0.59 0.00
N GLN A 97 9.74 -0.56 0.39
CA GLN A 97 10.13 -1.59 -0.57
C GLN A 97 8.93 -2.11 -1.38
N LEU A 98 7.78 -2.27 -0.73
CA LEU A 98 6.55 -2.71 -1.40
C LEU A 98 6.02 -1.66 -2.38
N LEU A 99 6.04 -0.37 -2.02
CA LEU A 99 5.69 0.75 -2.91
C LEU A 99 6.57 0.81 -4.17
N ASN A 100 7.87 0.62 -3.99
CA ASN A 100 8.79 0.54 -5.13
C ASN A 100 8.47 -0.65 -6.04
N ARG A 101 8.10 -1.80 -5.47
CA ARG A 101 7.66 -2.96 -6.26
C ARG A 101 6.36 -2.70 -7.01
N PHE A 102 5.38 -2.03 -6.40
CA PHE A 102 4.15 -1.64 -7.10
C PHE A 102 4.47 -0.79 -8.33
N SER A 103 5.32 0.23 -8.17
CA SER A 103 5.74 1.09 -9.29
C SER A 103 6.39 0.31 -10.44
N GLN A 104 7.24 -0.67 -10.14
CA GLN A 104 7.89 -1.53 -11.16
C GLN A 104 6.89 -2.43 -11.90
N ILE A 105 5.92 -2.99 -11.17
CA ILE A 105 4.88 -3.84 -11.76
C ILE A 105 3.96 -2.99 -12.64
N GLU A 106 3.55 -1.79 -12.20
CA GLU A 106 2.71 -0.88 -12.99
C GLU A 106 3.36 -0.50 -14.31
N GLN A 107 4.66 -0.18 -14.29
CA GLN A 107 5.43 0.08 -15.51
C GLN A 107 5.46 -1.12 -16.46
N SER A 108 5.64 -2.33 -15.90
CA SER A 108 5.66 -3.57 -16.68
C SER A 108 4.30 -3.87 -17.31
N VAL A 109 3.21 -3.65 -16.55
CA VAL A 109 1.83 -3.83 -17.04
C VAL A 109 1.52 -2.84 -18.18
N ALA A 110 1.93 -1.57 -18.03
CA ALA A 110 1.78 -0.58 -19.09
C ALA A 110 2.54 -0.97 -20.37
N GLY A 111 3.79 -1.41 -20.24
CA GLY A 111 4.60 -1.87 -21.39
C GLY A 111 4.00 -3.10 -22.08
N LEU A 112 3.44 -4.05 -21.34
CA LEU A 112 2.74 -5.20 -21.92
C LEU A 112 1.46 -4.79 -22.66
N ALA A 113 0.73 -3.80 -22.14
CA ALA A 113 -0.47 -3.28 -22.81
C ALA A 113 -0.13 -2.60 -24.14
N GLU A 114 0.95 -1.82 -24.18
CA GLU A 114 1.48 -1.18 -25.39
C GLU A 114 1.92 -2.22 -26.44
N LEU A 115 2.76 -3.18 -26.03
CA LEU A 115 3.21 -4.25 -26.94
C LEU A 115 2.03 -5.05 -27.52
N ASN A 116 1.01 -5.34 -26.71
CA ASN A 116 -0.18 -6.02 -27.17
C ASN A 116 -0.99 -5.19 -28.18
N ALA A 117 -1.03 -3.86 -28.03
CA ALA A 117 -1.65 -2.96 -28.99
C ALA A 117 -0.88 -2.95 -30.32
N GLU A 118 0.45 -2.90 -30.29
CA GLU A 118 1.31 -2.97 -31.47
C GLU A 118 1.13 -4.29 -32.23
N VAL A 119 1.14 -5.43 -31.53
CA VAL A 119 0.91 -6.75 -32.14
C VAL A 119 -0.46 -6.81 -32.82
N ARG A 120 -1.50 -6.24 -32.20
CA ARG A 120 -2.84 -6.15 -32.81
C ARG A 120 -2.83 -5.27 -34.06
N ALA A 121 -2.13 -4.14 -34.04
CA ALA A 121 -2.00 -3.25 -35.19
C ALA A 121 -1.29 -3.95 -36.36
N VAL A 122 -0.15 -4.60 -36.10
CA VAL A 122 0.59 -5.39 -37.10
C VAL A 122 -0.29 -6.50 -37.67
N ARG A 123 -1.00 -7.24 -36.81
CA ARG A 123 -1.93 -8.30 -37.26
C ARG A 123 -3.00 -7.75 -38.19
N SER A 124 -3.60 -6.60 -37.84
CA SER A 124 -4.62 -5.94 -38.66
C SER A 124 -4.09 -5.57 -40.05
N ILE A 125 -2.88 -5.01 -40.13
CA ILE A 125 -2.20 -4.68 -41.40
C ILE A 125 -1.97 -5.95 -42.23
N CYS A 126 -1.42 -7.01 -41.62
CA CYS A 126 -1.17 -8.26 -42.33
C CYS A 126 -2.47 -8.89 -42.88
N THR A 127 -3.57 -8.85 -42.11
CA THR A 127 -4.85 -9.39 -42.56
C THR A 127 -5.54 -8.56 -43.63
N SER A 128 -5.30 -7.24 -43.68
CA SER A 128 -5.90 -6.34 -44.67
C SER A 128 -5.11 -6.27 -45.99
N THR A 129 -3.85 -6.69 -45.99
CA THR A 129 -3.00 -6.74 -47.20
C THR A 129 -3.15 -8.05 -47.99
N LEU A 130 -3.83 -9.05 -47.41
CA LEU A 130 -4.07 -10.38 -48.01
C LEU A 130 -5.45 -10.51 -48.69
N LEU A 131 -6.24 -9.42 -48.74
CA LEU A 131 -7.51 -9.29 -49.46
C LEU A 131 -7.37 -8.31 -50.62
#